data_AF-A0A249NUK1-F1
#
_entry.id   AF-A0A249NUK1-F1
#
_cell.length_a   1.000
_cell.length_b   1.000
_cell.length_c   1.000
_cell.angle_alpha   90.00
_cell.angle_beta   90.00
_cell.angle_gamma   90.00
#
_symmetry.space_group_name_H-M   'P 1'
#
loop_
_entity.id
_entity.type
_entity.pdbx_description
1 polymer ?
#
loop_
_entity_poly.entity_id
_entity_poly.type
_entity_poly.pdbx_seq_one_letter_code
_entity_poly.pdbx_strand_id
1 'polypeptide(L)'
;MTAFLSKSEKAPEKRSKTTVIAPRPKEHAGTVATKSALVPPAPVGRPMQQPPAQLASVQTGSNTFFFCGIRHDNCVIDGDTFLFNGERILIADIDAPETKLAKCDAERSRGSYAKARLREVLNAGEFTLVASSGGFADEEAGKPRVVMRGGRSLGDLLLSEGLVRKRTSRPASWCGQAPRASG
;
A
#
# COMPACT_ATOMS: atom_id res chain seq x y z
N MET A 1 40.44 -21.35 51.62
CA MET A 1 41.30 -20.32 50.99
C MET A 1 40.43 -19.64 49.91
N THR A 2 40.07 -18.35 49.98
CA THR A 2 40.90 -17.11 49.77
C THR A 2 41.55 -17.11 48.36
N ALA A 3 41.43 -16.10 47.49
CA ALA A 3 41.28 -14.62 47.59
C ALA A 3 40.28 -14.08 46.49
N PHE A 4 39.60 -12.91 46.51
CA PHE A 4 39.84 -11.49 46.89
C PHE A 4 40.37 -10.56 45.75
N LEU A 5 39.67 -9.41 45.53
CA LEU A 5 40.08 -8.15 44.82
C LEU A 5 40.40 -8.27 43.30
N SER A 6 40.52 -7.23 42.45
CA SER A 6 40.19 -5.76 42.41
C SER A 6 40.13 -5.34 40.91
N LYS A 7 39.26 -4.47 40.38
CA LYS A 7 39.03 -3.00 40.50
C LYS A 7 39.98 -2.10 39.66
N SER A 8 39.39 -1.06 39.01
CA SER A 8 40.00 0.11 38.33
C SER A 8 40.76 -0.17 37.02
N GLU A 9 41.05 0.76 36.09
CA GLU A 9 40.44 2.02 35.57
C GLU A 9 41.41 2.59 34.50
N LYS A 10 40.93 3.21 33.41
CA LYS A 10 41.47 4.49 32.87
C LYS A 10 40.83 5.00 31.56
N ALA A 11 40.85 6.32 31.44
CA ALA A 11 40.80 7.14 30.22
C ALA A 11 41.95 8.20 30.34
N PRO A 12 42.06 9.31 29.56
CA PRO A 12 41.36 9.74 28.34
C PRO A 12 42.38 10.24 27.26
N GLU A 13 42.13 11.41 26.65
CA GLU A 13 43.01 12.23 25.76
C GLU A 13 43.22 11.73 24.30
N LYS A 14 43.41 12.59 23.27
CA LYS A 14 43.64 14.07 23.21
C LYS A 14 42.62 14.84 22.35
N ARG A 15 42.68 16.18 22.45
CA ARG A 15 41.80 17.21 21.85
C ARG A 15 42.56 18.09 20.85
N SER A 16 41.83 18.80 19.96
CA SER A 16 42.20 20.02 19.17
C SER A 16 42.25 19.79 17.63
N LYS A 17 42.06 20.81 16.75
CA LYS A 17 41.98 22.27 16.99
C LYS A 17 41.04 23.03 16.04
N THR A 18 40.46 24.10 16.59
CA THR A 18 39.44 25.05 16.08
C THR A 18 40.02 26.24 15.25
N THR A 19 39.15 26.99 14.56
CA THR A 19 39.24 28.44 14.17
C THR A 19 39.97 28.89 12.88
N VAL A 20 39.60 29.96 12.13
CA VAL A 20 38.28 30.58 11.77
C VAL A 20 38.41 31.74 10.73
N ILE A 21 37.48 31.86 9.75
CA ILE A 21 37.07 33.07 8.95
C ILE A 21 38.10 33.79 8.02
N ALA A 22 37.59 34.57 7.05
CA ALA A 22 38.30 35.35 6.01
C ALA A 22 38.06 36.88 6.13
N PRO A 23 38.78 37.73 5.35
CA PRO A 23 38.08 38.75 4.54
C PRO A 23 38.73 39.11 3.16
N ARG A 24 38.12 40.08 2.45
CA ARG A 24 38.49 40.74 1.16
C ARG A 24 39.25 42.07 1.39
N PRO A 25 39.70 42.92 0.42
CA PRO A 25 39.36 43.12 -1.03
C PRO A 25 40.62 43.13 -1.96
N LYS A 26 40.78 43.77 -3.15
CA LYS A 26 40.10 44.90 -3.86
C LYS A 26 40.20 44.81 -5.41
N GLU A 27 40.15 45.96 -6.11
CA GLU A 27 39.92 46.23 -7.55
C GLU A 27 41.17 46.33 -8.45
N HIS A 28 40.98 46.31 -9.79
CA HIS A 28 41.38 47.38 -10.73
C HIS A 28 40.54 47.36 -12.05
N ALA A 29 40.66 48.40 -12.89
CA ALA A 29 39.65 48.87 -13.87
C ALA A 29 39.62 48.24 -15.29
N GLY A 30 38.55 48.50 -16.08
CA GLY A 30 38.47 48.19 -17.53
C GLY A 30 37.16 48.53 -18.30
N THR A 31 37.17 49.64 -19.06
CA THR A 31 36.49 49.93 -20.37
C THR A 31 34.98 49.66 -20.64
N VAL A 32 34.19 50.76 -20.58
CA VAL A 32 33.20 51.35 -21.54
C VAL A 32 32.52 50.53 -22.68
N ALA A 33 31.19 50.79 -22.85
CA ALA A 33 30.27 50.51 -23.99
C ALA A 33 29.74 49.05 -24.16
N THR A 34 28.58 48.78 -24.80
CA THR A 34 27.54 49.60 -25.49
C THR A 34 26.12 49.35 -24.92
N LYS A 35 25.12 50.16 -25.33
CA LYS A 35 23.69 49.88 -25.08
C LYS A 35 23.20 48.75 -26.01
N SER A 36 22.32 47.88 -25.52
CA SER A 36 21.53 46.96 -26.36
C SER A 36 20.10 46.80 -25.84
N ALA A 37 19.19 46.32 -26.68
CA ALA A 37 17.74 46.54 -26.57
C ALA A 37 17.03 45.84 -25.40
N LEU A 38 15.93 46.45 -24.94
CA LEU A 38 14.92 45.79 -24.10
C LEU A 38 14.20 44.72 -24.93
N VAL A 39 14.28 43.47 -24.50
CA VAL A 39 13.51 42.35 -25.09
C VAL A 39 12.10 42.37 -24.49
N PRO A 40 11.03 42.34 -25.30
CA PRO A 40 9.67 42.21 -24.77
C PRO A 40 9.45 40.83 -24.13
N PRO A 41 8.70 40.71 -23.03
CA PRO A 41 8.42 39.42 -22.43
C PRO A 41 7.63 38.51 -23.39
N ALA A 42 7.95 37.21 -23.38
CA ALA A 42 7.21 36.22 -24.14
C ALA A 42 5.73 36.17 -23.72
N PRO A 43 4.79 35.89 -24.63
CA PRO A 43 3.38 35.73 -24.28
C PRO A 43 3.22 34.60 -23.27
N VAL A 44 2.52 34.87 -22.15
CA VAL A 44 2.21 33.86 -21.14
C VAL A 44 1.35 32.78 -21.81
N GLY A 45 1.93 31.59 -22.00
CA GLY A 45 1.21 30.44 -22.51
C GLY A 45 0.01 30.14 -21.62
N ARG A 46 -1.16 29.86 -22.22
CA ARG A 46 -2.33 29.42 -21.47
C ARG A 46 -1.94 28.23 -20.58
N PRO A 47 -2.40 28.16 -19.32
CA PRO A 47 -2.14 26.97 -18.50
C PRO A 47 -2.67 25.75 -19.25
N MET A 48 -1.85 24.69 -19.36
CA MET A 48 -2.35 23.42 -19.85
C MET A 48 -3.47 22.97 -18.91
N GLN A 49 -4.69 22.87 -19.45
CA GLN A 49 -5.82 22.27 -18.75
C GLN A 49 -5.52 20.77 -18.60
N GLN A 50 -4.77 20.43 -17.55
CA GLN A 50 -4.39 19.06 -17.25
C GLN A 50 -5.69 18.23 -17.15
N PRO A 51 -5.88 17.18 -17.97
CA PRO A 51 -7.09 16.38 -17.91
C PRO A 51 -7.29 15.88 -16.48
N PRO A 52 -8.51 15.98 -15.90
CA PRO A 52 -8.74 15.48 -14.55
C PRO A 52 -8.37 13.99 -14.53
N ALA A 53 -7.56 13.60 -13.53
CA ALA A 53 -7.06 12.24 -13.43
C ALA A 53 -8.23 11.26 -13.43
N GLN A 54 -8.44 10.56 -14.54
CA GLN A 54 -9.58 9.68 -14.70
C GLN A 54 -9.41 8.51 -13.74
N LEU A 55 -10.20 8.51 -12.68
CA LEU A 55 -10.52 7.31 -11.91
C LEU A 55 -10.92 6.25 -12.94
N ALA A 56 -10.08 5.23 -13.10
CA ALA A 56 -10.24 4.19 -14.11
C ALA A 56 -11.38 3.24 -13.73
N SER A 57 -12.61 3.76 -13.76
CA SER A 57 -13.85 3.03 -13.52
C SER A 57 -14.10 2.08 -14.68
N VAL A 58 -13.43 0.93 -14.64
CA VAL A 58 -13.80 -0.24 -15.43
C VAL A 58 -15.28 -0.52 -15.12
N GLN A 59 -16.14 -0.36 -16.13
CA GLN A 59 -17.57 -0.61 -15.97
C GLN A 59 -17.81 -2.11 -15.94
N THR A 60 -18.52 -2.55 -14.91
CA THR A 60 -18.63 -3.96 -14.54
C THR A 60 -19.95 -4.48 -15.08
N GLY A 61 -19.93 -5.10 -16.27
CA GLY A 61 -21.08 -5.82 -16.82
C GLY A 61 -21.56 -6.95 -15.88
N SER A 62 -22.51 -7.80 -16.32
CA SER A 62 -23.11 -8.86 -15.48
C SER A 62 -22.10 -9.96 -15.09
N ASN A 63 -21.24 -9.66 -14.12
CA ASN A 63 -20.10 -10.45 -13.69
C ASN A 63 -20.48 -11.32 -12.49
N THR A 64 -21.02 -12.50 -12.77
CA THR A 64 -21.28 -13.52 -11.75
C THR A 64 -19.97 -14.18 -11.34
N PHE A 65 -19.60 -14.04 -10.07
CA PHE A 65 -18.44 -14.67 -9.45
C PHE A 65 -18.76 -16.06 -8.92
N PHE A 66 -17.91 -17.00 -9.30
CA PHE A 66 -17.89 -18.37 -8.80
C PHE A 66 -16.77 -18.53 -7.76
N PHE A 67 -16.55 -19.74 -7.24
CA PHE A 67 -15.28 -20.07 -6.58
C PHE A 67 -14.29 -20.57 -7.63
N CYS A 68 -13.02 -20.17 -7.56
CA CYS A 68 -12.04 -20.58 -8.57
C CYS A 68 -11.81 -22.10 -8.53
N GLY A 69 -11.79 -22.73 -9.71
CA GLY A 69 -11.78 -24.17 -9.90
C GLY A 69 -11.49 -24.52 -11.35
N ILE A 70 -12.52 -24.86 -12.13
CA ILE A 70 -12.40 -25.02 -13.59
C ILE A 70 -12.47 -23.64 -14.28
N ARG A 71 -13.32 -22.74 -13.77
CA ARG A 71 -13.42 -21.34 -14.24
C ARG A 71 -12.36 -20.46 -13.61
N HIS A 72 -11.82 -19.56 -14.44
CA HIS A 72 -10.73 -18.63 -14.12
C HIS A 72 -11.02 -17.20 -14.63
N ASP A 73 -12.23 -16.94 -15.11
CA ASP A 73 -12.65 -15.65 -15.67
C ASP A 73 -13.11 -14.67 -14.57
N ASN A 74 -14.16 -15.03 -13.83
CA ASN A 74 -14.70 -14.27 -12.71
C ASN A 74 -14.91 -15.22 -11.53
N CYS A 75 -13.95 -15.26 -10.61
CA CYS A 75 -13.99 -16.21 -9.50
C CYS A 75 -13.20 -15.74 -8.27
N VAL A 76 -13.65 -16.14 -7.08
CA VAL A 76 -13.00 -15.78 -5.81
C VAL A 76 -11.97 -16.85 -5.42
N ILE A 77 -10.75 -16.40 -5.13
CA ILE A 77 -9.62 -17.25 -4.72
C ILE A 77 -9.63 -17.38 -3.19
N ASP A 78 -9.59 -16.26 -2.47
CA ASP A 78 -9.53 -16.17 -1.01
C ASP A 78 -10.30 -14.91 -0.51
N GLY A 79 -10.28 -14.61 0.79
CA GLY A 79 -11.15 -13.59 1.38
C GLY A 79 -10.88 -12.12 0.98
N ASP A 80 -9.74 -11.83 0.37
CA ASP A 80 -9.33 -10.52 -0.15
C ASP A 80 -8.83 -10.57 -1.61
N THR A 81 -8.96 -11.72 -2.28
CA THR A 81 -8.25 -12.00 -3.55
C THR A 81 -9.15 -12.75 -4.53
N PHE A 82 -9.30 -12.22 -5.75
CA PHE A 82 -10.19 -12.76 -6.79
C PHE A 82 -9.66 -12.53 -8.21
N LEU A 83 -10.16 -13.30 -9.18
CA LEU A 83 -9.99 -13.05 -10.61
C LEU A 83 -11.19 -12.28 -11.15
N PHE A 84 -10.92 -11.23 -11.94
CA PHE A 84 -11.91 -10.41 -12.62
C PHE A 84 -11.53 -10.24 -14.09
N ASN A 85 -12.36 -10.79 -14.99
CA ASN A 85 -12.04 -10.94 -16.42
C ASN A 85 -10.64 -11.55 -16.67
N GLY A 86 -10.21 -12.47 -15.80
CA GLY A 86 -8.87 -13.09 -15.81
C GLY A 86 -7.75 -12.29 -15.14
N GLU A 87 -7.94 -11.01 -14.78
CA GLU A 87 -6.95 -10.24 -14.00
C GLU A 87 -7.06 -10.59 -12.51
N ARG A 88 -5.94 -10.96 -11.86
CA ARG A 88 -5.87 -11.17 -10.41
C ARG A 88 -5.92 -9.82 -9.69
N ILE A 89 -6.94 -9.63 -8.85
CA ILE A 89 -7.21 -8.45 -8.05
C ILE A 89 -6.99 -8.76 -6.57
N LEU A 90 -6.23 -7.90 -5.89
CA LEU A 90 -6.02 -7.89 -4.45
C LEU A 90 -6.79 -6.70 -3.85
N ILE A 91 -7.67 -6.94 -2.87
CA ILE A 91 -8.43 -5.87 -2.20
C ILE A 91 -7.49 -5.13 -1.26
N ALA A 92 -7.07 -3.92 -1.65
CA ALA A 92 -5.89 -3.23 -1.12
C ALA A 92 -5.97 -2.85 0.37
N ASP A 93 -7.18 -2.60 0.88
CA ASP A 93 -7.48 -2.07 2.22
C ASP A 93 -7.59 -3.14 3.33
N ILE A 94 -7.80 -4.41 2.97
CA ILE A 94 -8.00 -5.54 3.91
C ILE A 94 -6.96 -6.65 3.75
N ASP A 95 -6.81 -7.48 4.76
CA ASP A 95 -5.99 -8.70 4.81
C ASP A 95 -6.90 -9.87 5.21
N ALA A 96 -6.87 -10.98 4.47
CA ALA A 96 -7.73 -12.13 4.71
C ALA A 96 -6.99 -13.38 5.21
N PRO A 97 -7.68 -14.28 5.93
CA PRO A 97 -7.18 -15.62 6.19
C PRO A 97 -7.18 -16.48 4.92
N GLU A 98 -6.07 -17.16 4.67
CA GLU A 98 -5.87 -18.08 3.54
C GLU A 98 -6.79 -19.32 3.59
N THR A 99 -7.21 -19.83 2.43
CA THR A 99 -7.88 -21.15 2.31
C THR A 99 -6.92 -22.24 1.85
N LYS A 100 -6.14 -21.99 0.78
CA LYS A 100 -5.20 -22.95 0.21
C LYS A 100 -3.91 -23.03 1.04
N LEU A 101 -3.28 -21.88 1.31
CA LEU A 101 -1.99 -21.79 2.01
C LEU A 101 -2.13 -21.65 3.54
N ALA A 102 -3.30 -22.02 4.08
CA ALA A 102 -3.61 -21.95 5.50
C ALA A 102 -2.64 -22.79 6.36
N LYS A 103 -2.04 -22.15 7.36
CA LYS A 103 -1.07 -22.72 8.32
C LYS A 103 -1.75 -23.54 9.41
N CYS A 104 -3.07 -23.48 9.53
CA CYS A 104 -3.89 -24.29 10.43
C CYS A 104 -5.35 -24.31 9.99
N ASP A 105 -6.16 -25.24 10.51
CA ASP A 105 -7.57 -25.37 10.12
C ASP A 105 -8.46 -24.22 10.60
N ALA A 106 -8.07 -23.53 11.67
CA ALA A 106 -8.77 -22.33 12.14
C ALA A 106 -8.61 -21.15 11.16
N GLU A 107 -7.46 -21.03 10.48
CA GLU A 107 -7.24 -20.08 9.38
C GLU A 107 -8.05 -20.53 8.16
N ARG A 108 -7.94 -21.80 7.74
CA ARG A 108 -8.68 -22.38 6.61
C ARG A 108 -10.20 -22.19 6.71
N SER A 109 -10.77 -22.41 7.89
CA SER A 109 -12.21 -22.24 8.16
C SER A 109 -12.61 -20.76 8.03
N ARG A 110 -11.85 -19.84 8.65
CA ARG A 110 -12.08 -18.39 8.52
C ARG A 110 -11.97 -17.92 7.08
N GLY A 111 -10.94 -18.36 6.37
CA GLY A 111 -10.75 -18.05 4.95
C GLY A 111 -11.91 -18.53 4.10
N SER A 112 -12.47 -19.71 4.43
CA SER A 112 -13.63 -20.27 3.74
C SER A 112 -14.88 -19.41 3.93
N TYR A 113 -15.13 -18.90 5.14
CA TYR A 113 -16.21 -17.95 5.41
C TYR A 113 -15.97 -16.60 4.70
N ALA A 114 -14.77 -16.02 4.81
CA ALA A 114 -14.42 -14.75 4.17
C ALA A 114 -14.55 -14.82 2.64
N LYS A 115 -14.07 -15.91 2.03
CA LYS A 115 -14.19 -16.21 0.59
C LYS A 115 -15.65 -16.40 0.14
N ALA A 116 -16.45 -17.13 0.91
CA ALA A 116 -17.87 -17.31 0.63
C ALA A 116 -18.61 -15.96 0.65
N ARG A 117 -18.31 -15.13 1.64
CA ARG A 117 -18.90 -13.81 1.80
C ARG A 117 -18.43 -12.81 0.75
N LEU A 118 -17.14 -12.77 0.39
CA LEU A 118 -16.63 -11.92 -0.69
C LEU A 118 -17.35 -12.24 -2.02
N ARG A 119 -17.61 -13.52 -2.32
CA ARG A 119 -18.40 -13.91 -3.50
C ARG A 119 -19.83 -13.37 -3.47
N GLU A 120 -20.53 -13.45 -2.33
CA GLU A 120 -21.87 -12.86 -2.17
C GLU A 120 -21.83 -11.33 -2.35
N VAL A 121 -20.87 -10.68 -1.71
CA VAL A 121 -20.70 -9.23 -1.74
C VAL A 121 -20.36 -8.75 -3.16
N LEU A 122 -19.51 -9.45 -3.91
CA LEU A 122 -19.27 -9.17 -5.34
C LEU A 122 -20.54 -9.38 -6.18
N ASN A 123 -21.26 -10.50 -5.99
CA ASN A 123 -22.47 -10.82 -6.75
C ASN A 123 -23.69 -9.93 -6.46
N ALA A 124 -23.70 -9.17 -5.36
CA ALA A 124 -24.80 -8.30 -4.96
C ALA A 124 -24.97 -7.01 -5.81
N GLY A 125 -24.24 -6.87 -6.92
CA GLY A 125 -24.41 -5.77 -7.89
C GLY A 125 -23.09 -5.28 -8.49
N GLU A 126 -23.12 -4.26 -9.33
CA GLU A 126 -21.92 -3.65 -9.90
C GLU A 126 -20.97 -3.09 -8.82
N PHE A 127 -19.68 -3.02 -9.14
CA PHE A 127 -18.65 -2.36 -8.34
C PHE A 127 -17.61 -1.72 -9.26
N THR A 128 -16.80 -0.81 -8.72
CA THR A 128 -15.66 -0.21 -9.42
C THR A 128 -14.33 -0.58 -8.74
N LEU A 129 -13.26 -0.64 -9.53
CA LEU A 129 -11.91 -0.95 -9.08
C LEU A 129 -11.05 0.32 -9.07
N VAL A 130 -10.85 0.91 -7.90
CA VAL A 130 -9.96 2.07 -7.73
C VAL A 130 -8.53 1.59 -7.59
N ALA A 131 -7.59 2.10 -8.40
CA ALA A 131 -6.18 1.76 -8.29
C ALA A 131 -5.60 2.22 -6.93
N SER A 132 -4.83 1.37 -6.27
CA SER A 132 -4.10 1.72 -5.04
C SER A 132 -2.60 1.64 -5.28
N SER A 133 -1.86 2.69 -4.94
CA SER A 133 -0.39 2.76 -5.06
C SER A 133 0.35 2.02 -3.92
N GLY A 134 -0.31 1.07 -3.25
CA GLY A 134 0.27 0.30 -2.15
C GLY A 134 1.31 -0.69 -2.65
N GLY A 135 2.49 -0.71 -2.02
CA GLY A 135 3.62 -1.60 -2.33
C GLY A 135 3.43 -3.04 -1.87
N PHE A 136 2.29 -3.65 -2.22
CA PHE A 136 1.93 -5.06 -2.01
C PHE A 136 1.62 -5.76 -3.35
N ALA A 137 2.20 -5.23 -4.44
CA ALA A 137 1.88 -5.60 -5.83
C ALA A 137 2.94 -6.56 -6.41
N ASP A 138 3.02 -7.76 -5.86
CA ASP A 138 3.79 -8.88 -6.41
C ASP A 138 2.91 -9.70 -7.39
N GLU A 139 3.50 -10.36 -8.38
CA GLU A 139 2.73 -11.06 -9.44
C GLU A 139 1.75 -12.12 -8.88
N GLU A 140 2.15 -12.84 -7.84
CA GLU A 140 1.32 -13.86 -7.17
C GLU A 140 0.22 -13.23 -6.29
N ALA A 141 0.43 -12.03 -5.74
CA ALA A 141 -0.57 -11.30 -4.97
C ALA A 141 -1.62 -10.67 -5.90
N GLY A 142 -1.22 -10.21 -7.08
CA GLY A 142 -2.07 -9.54 -8.05
C GLY A 142 -2.13 -8.03 -7.85
N LYS A 143 -3.03 -7.36 -8.59
CA LYS A 143 -3.05 -5.89 -8.66
C LYS A 143 -3.85 -5.30 -7.50
N PRO A 144 -3.25 -4.43 -6.65
CA PRO A 144 -3.97 -3.84 -5.52
C PRO A 144 -5.02 -2.81 -5.99
N ARG A 145 -6.28 -3.10 -5.68
CA ARG A 145 -7.43 -2.22 -5.94
C ARG A 145 -8.25 -2.03 -4.66
N VAL A 146 -8.79 -0.85 -4.43
CA VAL A 146 -9.91 -0.69 -3.49
C VAL A 146 -11.19 -0.98 -4.28
N VAL A 147 -12.01 -1.90 -3.79
CA VAL A 147 -13.24 -2.35 -4.49
C VAL A 147 -14.43 -1.62 -3.90
N MET A 148 -15.11 -0.81 -4.72
CA MET A 148 -16.09 0.18 -4.25
C MET A 148 -17.49 -0.09 -4.82
N ARG A 149 -18.53 0.01 -3.98
CA ARG A 149 -19.94 0.09 -4.41
C ARG A 149 -20.66 1.19 -3.64
N GLY A 150 -21.39 2.05 -4.34
CA GLY A 150 -22.17 3.13 -3.72
C GLY A 150 -21.36 4.08 -2.83
N GLY A 151 -20.07 4.25 -3.11
CA GLY A 151 -19.15 5.06 -2.29
C GLY A 151 -18.54 4.35 -1.06
N ARG A 152 -18.88 3.08 -0.78
CA ARG A 152 -18.32 2.28 0.33
C ARG A 152 -17.36 1.20 -0.20
N SER A 153 -16.26 0.93 0.52
CA SER A 153 -15.41 -0.23 0.24
C SER A 153 -16.14 -1.53 0.58
N LEU A 154 -16.01 -2.53 -0.29
CA LEU A 154 -16.43 -3.91 -0.02
C LEU A 154 -15.48 -4.58 1.00
N GLY A 155 -14.23 -4.11 1.11
CA GLY A 155 -13.29 -4.51 2.16
C GLY A 155 -13.76 -4.03 3.55
N ASP A 156 -14.14 -2.76 3.69
CA ASP A 156 -14.71 -2.22 4.95
C ASP A 156 -16.03 -2.93 5.35
N LEU A 157 -16.76 -3.53 4.41
CA LEU A 157 -17.91 -4.38 4.73
C LEU A 157 -17.45 -5.70 5.40
N LEU A 158 -16.57 -6.46 4.76
CA LEU A 158 -16.01 -7.70 5.30
C LEU A 158 -15.30 -7.49 6.64
N LEU A 159 -14.65 -6.33 6.82
CA LEU A 159 -13.99 -5.93 8.06
C LEU A 159 -15.02 -5.61 9.15
N SER A 160 -16.12 -4.93 8.82
CA SER A 160 -17.23 -4.72 9.77
C SER A 160 -17.95 -6.01 10.18
N GLU A 161 -17.87 -7.05 9.34
CA GLU A 161 -18.38 -8.41 9.63
C GLU A 161 -17.35 -9.28 10.37
N GLY A 162 -16.14 -8.77 10.65
CA GLY A 162 -15.09 -9.47 11.42
C GLY A 162 -14.39 -10.62 10.67
N LEU A 163 -14.59 -10.73 9.35
CA LEU A 163 -14.07 -11.82 8.51
C LEU A 163 -12.62 -11.60 8.05
N VAL A 164 -12.20 -10.33 7.99
CA VAL A 164 -10.89 -9.86 7.51
C VAL A 164 -10.34 -8.79 8.45
N ARG A 165 -9.04 -8.51 8.37
CA ARG A 165 -8.35 -7.43 9.10
C ARG A 165 -8.07 -6.27 8.16
N LYS A 166 -7.66 -5.11 8.69
CA LYS A 166 -7.07 -4.05 7.87
C LYS A 166 -5.64 -4.46 7.47
N ARG A 167 -5.23 -4.29 6.21
CA ARG A 167 -3.86 -4.69 5.81
C ARG A 167 -2.80 -3.83 6.52
N THR A 168 -1.72 -4.48 6.97
CA THR A 168 -0.56 -3.84 7.62
C THR A 168 0.74 -4.39 7.04
N SER A 169 1.87 -3.76 7.35
CA SER A 169 3.21 -4.25 6.95
C SER A 169 3.69 -5.48 7.71
N ARG A 170 2.97 -5.93 8.75
CA ARG A 170 3.20 -7.17 9.49
C ARG A 170 1.85 -7.77 9.92
N PRO A 171 1.16 -8.55 9.07
CA PRO A 171 -0.10 -9.18 9.44
C PRO A 171 0.10 -10.14 10.62
N ALA A 172 -0.83 -10.10 11.57
CA ALA A 172 -0.85 -11.00 12.71
C ALA A 172 -1.33 -12.41 12.28
N SER A 173 -0.96 -13.44 13.04
CA SER A 173 -1.41 -14.82 12.77
C SER A 173 -2.94 -14.93 12.70
N TRP A 174 -3.44 -15.70 11.73
CA TRP A 174 -4.83 -16.15 11.67
C TRP A 174 -5.06 -17.46 12.45
N CYS A 175 -3.98 -18.13 12.83
CA CYS A 175 -3.98 -19.26 13.76
C CYS A 175 -3.98 -18.74 15.21
N GLY A 176 -5.12 -18.92 15.88
CA GLY A 176 -5.35 -18.51 17.27
C GLY A 176 -6.84 -18.34 17.56
N GLN A 177 -7.29 -18.83 18.71
CA GLN A 177 -8.66 -18.72 19.25
C GLN A 177 -9.77 -18.77 18.20
N ALA A 178 -10.23 -19.97 17.83
CA ALA A 178 -11.65 -20.10 17.51
C ALA A 178 -12.47 -19.58 18.72
N PRO A 179 -13.62 -18.91 18.53
CA PRO A 179 -14.44 -18.51 19.65
C PRO A 179 -14.78 -19.76 20.47
N ARG A 180 -14.53 -19.73 21.78
CA ARG A 180 -15.09 -20.76 22.67
C ARG A 180 -16.60 -20.66 22.53
N ALA A 181 -17.25 -21.76 22.15
CA ALA A 181 -18.69 -21.85 22.26
C ALA A 181 -19.04 -21.82 23.75
N SER A 182 -19.52 -20.67 24.23
CA SER A 182 -20.13 -20.55 25.55
C SER A 182 -21.49 -21.22 25.50
N GLY A 183 -21.52 -22.50 25.86
CA GLY A 183 -22.74 -23.20 26.30
C GLY A 183 -23.01 -22.96 27.77
#